data_AF-A0A078R9S2-F1
#
_entry.id   AF-A0A078R9S2-F1
#
_cell.length_a   1.000
_cell.length_b   1.000
_cell.length_c   1.000
_cell.angle_alpha   90.00
_cell.angle_beta   90.00
_cell.angle_gamma   90.00
#
_symmetry.space_group_name_H-M   'P 1'
#
loop_
_entity.id
_entity.type
_entity.pdbx_description
1 polymer ?
#
loop_
_entity_poly.entity_id
_entity_poly.type
_entity_poly.pdbx_seq_one_letter_code
_entity_poly.pdbx_strand_id
1 'polypeptide(L)' 'MGWHCITVWECQLKPALREQTLKSLEYTLNHIFLSDRRVKPYEDYESEHLLAAEPDCD' A
#
# COMPACT_ATOMS: atom_id res chain seq x y z
N MET A 1 -7.06 12.45 2.76
CA MET A 1 -7.81 12.73 1.51
C MET A 1 -7.05 13.81 0.73
N GLY A 2 -5.90 13.44 0.17
CA GLY A 2 -5.07 14.35 -0.64
C GLY A 2 -5.38 14.17 -2.12
N TRP A 3 -5.16 15.21 -2.91
CA TRP A 3 -5.12 15.08 -4.38
C TRP A 3 -3.69 14.72 -4.80
N HIS A 4 -3.56 13.71 -5.65
CA HIS A 4 -2.29 13.31 -6.25
C HIS A 4 -2.27 13.67 -7.73
N CYS A 5 -1.31 14.49 -8.15
CA CYS A 5 -1.11 14.86 -9.55
C CYS A 5 0.15 14.19 -10.08
N ILE A 6 0.04 13.46 -11.19
CA ILE A 6 1.18 12.85 -11.89
C ILE A 6 1.24 13.46 -13.29
N THR A 7 2.38 14.06 -13.64
CA THR A 7 2.61 14.63 -14.97
C THR A 7 3.49 13.70 -15.78
N VAL A 8 3.03 13.36 -16.99
CA VAL A 8 3.76 12.52 -17.95
C VAL A 8 3.97 13.32 -19.22
N TRP A 9 5.20 13.34 -19.70
CA TRP A 9 5.59 14.00 -20.94
C TRP A 9 5.58 13.02 -22.11
N GLU A 10 5.32 13.53 -23.32
CA GLU A 10 5.31 12.71 -24.54
C GLU A 10 6.64 11.97 -24.75
N CYS A 11 7.76 12.58 -24.40
CA CYS A 11 9.08 11.97 -24.54
C CYS A 11 9.26 10.69 -23.70
N GLN A 12 8.49 10.53 -22.63
CA GLN A 12 8.50 9.35 -21.76
C GLN A 12 7.67 8.18 -22.32
N LEU A 13 6.78 8.45 -23.29
CA LEU A 13 5.95 7.46 -23.96
C LEU A 13 6.56 6.95 -25.29
N LYS A 14 7.77 7.42 -25.62
CA LYS A 14 8.55 6.91 -26.77
C LYS A 14 8.79 5.41 -26.61
N PRO A 15 8.80 4.62 -27.70
CA PRO A 15 8.85 3.15 -27.65
C PRO A 15 9.96 2.60 -26.75
N ALA A 16 11.13 3.22 -26.75
CA ALA A 16 12.29 2.79 -25.96
C ALA A 16 12.09 2.89 -24.43
N LEU A 17 11.28 3.85 -23.96
CA LEU A 17 11.09 4.17 -22.53
C LEU A 17 9.67 3.91 -22.04
N ARG A 18 8.76 3.58 -22.96
CA ARG A 18 7.33 3.44 -22.68
C ARG A 18 7.07 2.39 -21.62
N GLU A 19 7.58 1.18 -21.78
CA GLU A 19 7.29 0.07 -20.87
C GLU A 19 7.82 0.36 -19.46
N GLN A 20 9.02 0.94 -19.36
CA GLN A 20 9.61 1.36 -18.08
C GLN A 20 8.78 2.46 -17.41
N THR A 21 8.36 3.47 -18.18
CA THR A 21 7.53 4.56 -17.68
C THR A 21 6.19 4.03 -17.18
N LEU A 22 5.52 3.16 -17.95
CA LEU A 22 4.25 2.54 -17.54
C LEU A 22 4.40 1.71 -16.26
N LYS A 23 5.47 0.90 -16.14
CA LYS A 23 5.77 0.14 -14.91
C LYS A 23 5.98 1.07 -13.70
N SER A 24 6.68 2.19 -13.88
CA SER A 24 6.88 3.16 -12.80
C SER A 24 5.57 3.86 -12.37
N LEU A 25 4.68 4.13 -13.32
CA LEU A 25 3.37 4.71 -13.05
C LEU A 25 2.46 3.73 -12.30
N GLU A 26 2.42 2.47 -12.74
CA GLU A 26 1.70 1.40 -12.04
C GLU A 26 2.17 1.26 -10.59
N TYR A 27 3.49 1.18 -10.38
CA TYR A 27 4.07 1.12 -9.04
C TYR A 27 3.65 2.30 -8.17
N THR A 28 3.70 3.53 -8.72
CA THR A 28 3.36 4.74 -7.99
C THR A 28 1.88 4.78 -7.62
N LEU A 29 0.99 4.40 -8.54
CA LEU A 29 -0.45 4.32 -8.29
C LEU A 29 -0.78 3.28 -7.21
N ASN A 30 -0.16 2.10 -7.28
CA ASN A 30 -0.32 1.06 -6.26
C ASN A 30 0.16 1.54 -4.89
N HIS A 31 1.30 2.23 -4.85
CA HIS A 31 1.80 2.79 -3.61
C HIS A 31 0.85 3.85 -3.02
N ILE A 32 0.36 4.79 -3.83
CA ILE A 32 -0.59 5.82 -3.38
C ILE A 32 -1.86 5.15 -2.84
N PHE A 33 -2.41 4.20 -3.59
CA PHE A 33 -3.60 3.45 -3.20
C PHE A 33 -3.43 2.75 -1.85
N LEU A 34 -2.31 2.07 -1.65
CA LEU A 34 -2.03 1.39 -0.40
C LEU A 34 -1.84 2.40 0.73
N SER A 35 -1.10 3.48 0.52
CA SER A 35 -0.89 4.54 1.51
C SER A 35 -2.19 5.20 1.96
N ASP A 36 -3.08 5.54 1.02
CA ASP A 36 -4.37 6.17 1.30
C ASP A 36 -5.33 5.23 2.04
N ARG A 37 -5.18 3.92 1.80
CA ARG A 37 -6.00 2.86 2.40
C ARG A 37 -5.27 2.08 3.46
N ARG A 38 -4.13 2.57 3.96
CA ARG A 38 -3.55 2.06 5.20
C ARG A 38 -4.58 2.35 6.28
N VAL A 39 -5.45 1.36 6.50
CA VAL A 39 -6.28 1.24 7.69
C VAL A 39 -5.31 1.45 8.84
N LYS A 40 -5.69 2.30 9.80
CA LYS A 40 -4.91 2.54 11.01
C LYS A 40 -4.32 1.19 11.44
N PRO A 41 -3.00 1.13 11.74
CA PRO A 41 -2.43 -0.11 12.26
C PRO A 41 -3.39 -0.61 13.34
N TYR A 42 -3.69 -1.91 13.29
CA TYR A 42 -4.43 -2.55 14.37
C TYR A 42 -3.76 -2.05 15.65
N GLU A 43 -4.52 -1.40 16.53
CA GLU A 43 -3.94 -0.99 17.81
C GLU A 43 -3.34 -2.26 18.38
N ASP A 44 -2.04 -2.23 18.69
CA ASP A 44 -1.40 -3.34 19.37
C ASP A 44 -2.22 -3.55 20.64
N TYR A 45 -3.07 -4.58 20.66
CA TYR A 45 -3.75 -5.05 21.86
C TYR A 45 -2.72 -5.74 22.77
N GLU A 46 -1.58 -5.09 23.01
CA GLU A 46 -0.69 -5.34 24.14
C GLU A 46 -1.28 -4.66 25.38
N SER A 47 -2.59 -4.81 25.59
CA SER A 47 -3.25 -4.50 26.85
C SER A 47 -4.45 -5.42 27.05
N GLU A 48 -4.22 -6.45 27.87
CA GLU A 48 -5.26 -7.14 28.65
C GLU A 48 -6.30 -7.98 27.90
N HIS A 49 -6.01 -8.52 26.71
CA HIS A 49 -6.83 -9.64 26.22
C HIS A 49 -6.38 -10.92 26.92
N LEU A 50 -7.17 -11.33 27.93
CA LEU A 50 -7.20 -12.69 28.45
C LEU A 50 -7.49 -13.63 27.28
N LEU A 51 -6.43 -14.15 26.66
CA LEU A 51 -6.52 -15.20 25.66
C LEU A 51 -7.20 -16.39 26.34
N ALA A 52 -8.43 -16.69 25.90
CA ALA A 52 -9.18 -17.86 26.34
C ALA A 52 -8.56 -19.12 25.71
N ALA A 53 -7.33 -19.45 26.11
CA ALA A 53 -6.79 -20.76 25.87
C ALA A 53 -7.58 -21.75 26.73
N GLU A 54 -8.06 -22.82 26.11
CA GLU A 54 -8.60 -23.96 26.84
C GLU A 54 -7.51 -24.54 27.76
N PRO A 55 -7.85 -24.94 29.00
CA PRO A 55 -6.87 -25.52 29.91
C PRO A 55 -6.29 -26.81 29.32
N ASP A 56 -4.98 -27.00 29.46
CA ASP A 56 -4.32 -28.24 29.06
C ASP A 56 -4.97 -29.44 29.78
N CYS A 57 -5.39 -30.46 29.02
CA CYS A 57 -5.90 -31.71 29.57
C CYS A 57 -4.75 -32.52 30.18
N ASP A 58 -4.76 -32.70 31.51
CA ASP A 58 -4.00 -33.74 32.23
C ASP A 58 -4.64 -35.13 32.06
#